data_AF-A0A1I3M1Q9-F1
#
_entry.id   AF-A0A1I3M1Q9-F1
#
_cell.length_a   1.000
_cell.length_b   1.000
_cell.length_c   1.000
_cell.angle_alpha   90.00
_cell.angle_beta   90.00
_cell.angle_gamma   90.00
#
_symmetry.space_group_name_H-M   'P 1'
#
loop_
_entity.id
_entity.type
_entity.pdbx_description
1 polymer ?
#
loop_
_entity_poly.entity_id
_entity_poly.type
_entity_poly.pdbx_seq_one_letter_code
_entity_poly.pdbx_strand_id
1 'polypeptide(L)'
;MATAAALLLTSLIGLVGCGAEEGTAEPVFDVGAPTASGIDPALASVAADVERLAVRLEGFYRSEDAYPRDLAGALASLGPAGQELSEGNQIGTYVYDEDAVEFRLCVEAPGGAWATYDTAPMSVRETGEGGCPDV
;
A
#
# COMPACT_ATOMS: atom_id res chain seq x y z
N MET A 1 46.64 36.48 1.73
CA MET A 1 46.28 35.74 2.95
C MET A 1 45.54 34.50 2.47
N ALA A 2 46.22 33.36 2.26
CA ALA A 2 46.53 32.33 3.27
C ALA A 2 45.22 31.72 3.83
N THR A 3 44.87 30.43 3.81
CA THR A 3 45.50 29.17 3.39
C THR A 3 44.37 28.10 3.38
N ALA A 4 44.49 27.06 2.55
CA ALA A 4 43.65 25.86 2.56
C ALA A 4 43.81 25.02 3.86
N ALA A 5 42.86 24.12 4.15
CA ALA A 5 43.16 22.77 4.66
C ALA A 5 41.89 21.91 4.82
N ALA A 6 41.86 20.79 4.09
CA ALA A 6 41.09 19.61 4.46
C ALA A 6 41.84 18.84 5.56
N LEU A 7 41.13 18.20 6.50
CA LEU A 7 41.73 17.26 7.45
C LEU A 7 40.83 16.03 7.60
N LEU A 8 41.40 14.91 7.13
CA LEU A 8 41.03 13.53 7.44
C LEU A 8 41.21 13.24 8.93
N LEU A 9 40.33 12.44 9.51
CA LEU A 9 40.60 11.70 10.75
C LEU A 9 40.06 10.27 10.64
N THR A 10 40.96 9.38 10.21
CA THR A 10 40.96 7.94 10.50
C THR A 10 41.29 7.72 11.97
N SER A 11 40.56 6.84 12.66
CA SER A 11 41.04 6.18 13.88
C SER A 11 40.54 4.74 13.90
N LEU A 12 41.47 3.84 13.52
CA LEU A 12 41.51 2.44 13.92
C LEU A 12 42.03 2.35 15.37
N ILE A 13 41.91 1.14 15.95
CA ILE A 13 42.46 0.60 17.23
C ILE A 13 41.35 0.45 18.29
N GLY A 14 41.07 -0.73 18.86
CA GLY A 14 41.80 -1.99 18.79
C GLY A 14 41.08 -3.14 19.51
N LEU A 15 41.64 -4.34 19.32
CA LEU A 15 41.23 -5.62 19.90
C LEU A 15 41.55 -5.71 21.40
N VAL A 16 40.56 -6.14 22.17
CA VAL A 16 40.62 -6.95 23.40
C VAL A 16 39.45 -7.93 23.24
N GLY A 17 39.49 -9.23 23.46
CA GLY A 17 40.36 -10.12 24.20
C GLY A 17 39.44 -11.29 24.61
N CYS A 18 39.92 -12.53 24.44
CA CYS A 18 39.19 -13.79 24.64
C CYS A 18 38.40 -13.90 25.96
N GLY A 19 37.18 -14.41 25.86
CA GLY A 19 36.41 -14.99 26.95
C GLY A 19 35.33 -15.90 26.35
N ALA A 20 35.63 -17.19 26.24
CA ALA A 20 34.64 -18.22 25.92
C ALA A 20 34.11 -18.74 27.24
N GLU A 21 32.80 -18.59 27.50
CA GLU A 21 32.08 -19.35 28.53
C GLU A 21 30.56 -19.23 28.33
N GLU A 22 29.97 -20.38 28.00
CA GLU A 22 28.66 -20.88 28.44
C GLU A 22 27.38 -20.18 27.97
N GLY A 23 26.84 -20.72 26.87
CA GLY A 23 25.49 -21.28 26.90
C GLY A 23 24.35 -20.42 27.44
N THR A 24 23.80 -19.57 26.58
CA THR A 24 22.36 -19.55 26.34
C THR A 24 22.21 -19.16 24.88
N ALA A 25 21.91 -20.15 24.04
CA ALA A 25 21.43 -19.89 22.69
C ALA A 25 20.07 -19.19 22.86
N GLU A 26 20.08 -17.87 22.94
CA GLU A 26 18.88 -17.10 22.65
C GLU A 26 18.46 -17.51 21.23
N PRO A 27 17.19 -17.85 20.99
CA PRO A 27 16.74 -18.06 19.64
C PRO A 27 16.95 -16.75 18.89
N VAL A 28 18.01 -16.70 18.09
CA VAL A 28 18.06 -15.81 16.94
C VAL A 28 16.90 -16.23 16.06
N PHE A 29 15.76 -15.59 16.29
CA PHE A 29 14.79 -15.39 15.23
C PHE A 29 15.53 -14.55 14.20
N ASP A 30 16.21 -15.24 13.29
CA ASP A 30 16.44 -14.74 11.95
C ASP A 30 15.04 -14.55 11.36
N VAL A 31 14.41 -13.44 11.72
CA VAL A 31 13.29 -12.91 10.98
C VAL A 31 13.96 -12.38 9.73
N GLY A 32 14.21 -13.31 8.79
CA GLY A 32 14.81 -13.00 7.51
C GLY A 32 14.14 -11.74 7.00
N ALA A 33 14.93 -10.69 6.77
CA ALA A 33 14.43 -9.46 6.20
C ALA A 33 13.57 -9.86 4.99
N PRO A 34 12.31 -9.40 4.89
CA PRO A 34 11.45 -9.82 3.79
C PRO A 34 12.17 -9.43 2.51
N THR A 35 12.60 -10.45 1.75
CA THR A 35 13.15 -10.25 0.43
C THR A 35 11.97 -9.75 -0.39
N ALA A 36 11.96 -8.45 -0.67
CA ALA A 36 11.02 -7.79 -1.57
C ALA A 36 11.27 -8.22 -3.03
N SER A 37 11.27 -9.54 -3.26
CA SER A 37 11.50 -10.18 -4.55
C SER A 37 10.40 -11.23 -4.71
N GLY A 38 9.29 -10.85 -5.33
CA GLY A 38 8.25 -11.82 -5.68
C GLY A 38 6.83 -11.30 -5.87
N ILE A 39 6.51 -10.04 -5.51
CA ILE A 39 5.18 -9.48 -5.79
C ILE A 39 5.22 -8.85 -7.19
N ASP A 40 4.26 -9.25 -8.03
CA ASP A 40 4.04 -8.63 -9.34
C ASP A 40 3.86 -7.10 -9.18
N PRO A 41 4.59 -6.27 -9.93
CA PRO A 41 4.56 -4.82 -9.74
C PRO A 41 3.17 -4.20 -10.04
N ALA A 42 2.38 -4.80 -10.94
CA ALA A 42 1.03 -4.32 -11.20
C ALA A 42 0.11 -4.65 -10.01
N LEU A 43 0.22 -5.85 -9.45
CA LEU A 43 -0.52 -6.24 -8.24
C LEU A 43 -0.15 -5.36 -7.03
N ALA A 44 1.14 -5.05 -6.86
CA ALA A 44 1.59 -4.12 -5.82
C ALA A 44 1.03 -2.70 -6.02
N SER A 45 0.94 -2.24 -7.28
CA SER A 45 0.41 -0.91 -7.61
C SER A 45 -1.08 -0.79 -7.31
N VAL A 46 -1.90 -1.75 -7.75
CA VAL A 46 -3.36 -1.71 -7.49
C VAL A 46 -3.67 -1.87 -6.00
N ALA A 47 -2.91 -2.70 -5.26
CA ALA A 47 -3.06 -2.82 -3.81
C ALA A 47 -2.76 -1.48 -3.11
N ALA A 48 -1.68 -0.80 -3.49
CA ALA A 48 -1.33 0.50 -2.93
C ALA A 48 -2.39 1.58 -3.21
N ASP A 49 -2.98 1.59 -4.41
CA ASP A 49 -4.07 2.50 -4.74
C ASP A 49 -5.30 2.22 -3.87
N VAL A 50 -5.71 0.95 -3.75
CA VAL A 50 -6.88 0.56 -2.96
C VAL A 50 -6.71 0.90 -1.47
N GLU A 51 -5.54 0.62 -0.87
CA GLU A 51 -5.24 0.97 0.52
C GLU A 51 -5.33 2.48 0.78
N ARG A 52 -4.81 3.29 -0.15
CA ARG A 52 -4.86 4.75 -0.06
C ARG A 52 -6.27 5.30 -0.27
N LEU A 53 -6.99 4.78 -1.27
CA LEU A 53 -8.35 5.21 -1.59
C LEU A 53 -9.33 4.87 -0.47
N ALA A 54 -9.23 3.67 0.12
CA ALA A 54 -10.09 3.19 1.20
C ALA A 54 -10.32 4.25 2.28
N VAL A 55 -9.23 4.69 2.91
CA VAL A 55 -9.28 5.65 4.03
C VAL A 55 -9.78 7.03 3.58
N ARG A 56 -9.38 7.46 2.38
CA ARG A 56 -9.65 8.82 1.90
C ARG A 56 -11.08 8.97 1.40
N LEU A 57 -11.57 8.03 0.60
CA LEU A 57 -12.94 8.04 0.10
C LEU A 57 -13.94 7.78 1.22
N GLU A 58 -13.65 6.88 2.15
CA GLU A 58 -14.51 6.65 3.32
C GLU A 58 -14.66 7.93 4.17
N GLY A 59 -13.56 8.63 4.44
CA GLY A 59 -13.60 9.92 5.14
C GLY A 59 -14.35 11.00 4.38
N PHE A 60 -14.11 11.10 3.06
CA PHE A 60 -14.78 12.07 2.20
C PHE A 60 -16.29 11.83 2.15
N TYR A 61 -16.74 10.61 1.89
CA TYR A 61 -18.16 10.31 1.78
C TYR A 61 -18.91 10.46 3.10
N ARG A 62 -18.26 10.16 4.25
CA ARG A 62 -18.85 10.46 5.56
C ARG A 62 -19.03 11.96 5.79
N SER A 63 -18.16 12.81 5.23
CA SER A 63 -18.33 14.27 5.33
C SER A 63 -19.44 14.80 4.41
N GLU A 64 -19.69 14.13 3.29
CA GLU A 64 -20.75 14.44 2.33
C GLU A 64 -22.10 13.75 2.68
N ASP A 65 -22.13 12.93 3.74
CA ASP A 65 -23.28 12.14 4.21
C ASP A 65 -23.88 11.19 3.15
N ALA A 66 -23.09 10.75 2.16
CA ALA A 66 -23.54 9.81 1.13
C ALA A 66 -22.39 9.10 0.39
N TYR A 67 -22.54 7.78 0.21
CA TYR A 67 -21.77 7.03 -0.80
C TYR A 67 -22.38 7.24 -2.20
N PRO A 68 -21.55 7.33 -3.26
CA PRO A 68 -22.05 7.35 -4.62
C PRO A 68 -22.80 6.05 -4.92
N ARG A 69 -23.79 6.12 -5.81
CA ARG A 69 -24.66 4.99 -6.15
C ARG A 69 -24.18 4.23 -7.39
N ASP A 70 -23.19 4.76 -8.09
CA ASP A 70 -22.68 4.22 -9.33
C ASP A 70 -21.18 4.55 -9.53
N LEU A 71 -20.58 3.88 -10.52
CA LEU A 71 -19.18 4.07 -10.88
C LEU A 71 -18.85 5.50 -11.30
N ALA A 72 -19.76 6.19 -11.99
CA ALA A 72 -19.53 7.56 -12.43
C ALA A 72 -19.39 8.52 -11.24
N GLY A 73 -20.22 8.35 -10.21
CA GLY A 73 -20.12 9.07 -8.95
C GLY A 73 -18.83 8.77 -8.19
N ALA A 74 -18.41 7.49 -8.16
CA ALA A 74 -17.14 7.11 -7.54
C ALA A 74 -15.93 7.76 -8.24
N LEU A 75 -15.91 7.74 -9.58
CA LEU A 75 -14.88 8.41 -10.39
C LEU A 75 -14.88 9.92 -10.20
N ALA A 76 -16.06 10.55 -10.19
CA ALA A 76 -16.20 11.98 -9.98
C ALA A 76 -15.73 12.44 -8.59
N SER A 77 -15.69 11.52 -7.62
CA SER A 77 -15.29 11.81 -6.23
C SER A 77 -13.78 11.80 -6.01
N LEU A 78 -12.99 11.22 -6.91
CA LEU A 78 -11.53 11.14 -6.78
C LEU A 78 -10.88 12.53 -6.67
N GLY A 79 -11.18 13.44 -7.60
CA GLY A 79 -10.64 14.79 -7.62
C GLY A 79 -11.00 15.61 -6.37
N PRO A 80 -12.30 15.74 -6.01
CA PRO A 80 -12.73 16.38 -4.78
C PRO A 80 -12.12 15.79 -3.50
N ALA A 81 -11.89 14.47 -3.44
CA ALA A 81 -11.22 13.80 -2.33
C ALA A 81 -9.68 13.95 -2.37
N GLY A 82 -9.13 14.68 -3.35
CA GLY A 82 -7.69 14.87 -3.53
C GLY A 82 -6.95 13.56 -3.82
N GLN A 83 -7.62 12.63 -4.50
CA GLN A 83 -7.08 11.33 -4.87
C GLN A 83 -6.87 11.24 -6.38
N GLU A 84 -5.75 10.64 -6.76
CA GLU A 84 -5.46 10.22 -8.13
C GLU A 84 -5.16 8.72 -8.11
N LEU A 85 -5.18 8.03 -9.24
CA LEU A 85 -4.68 6.65 -9.31
C LEU A 85 -3.22 6.64 -9.73
N SER A 86 -2.52 5.55 -9.43
CA SER A 86 -1.21 5.30 -10.02
C SER A 86 -1.31 5.23 -11.55
N GLU A 87 -0.22 5.59 -12.24
CA GLU A 87 -0.22 5.66 -13.70
C GLU A 87 -0.67 4.33 -14.34
N GLY A 88 -1.67 4.41 -15.22
CA GLY A 88 -2.23 3.26 -15.93
C GLY A 88 -3.33 2.51 -15.18
N ASN A 89 -3.46 2.69 -13.86
CA ASN A 89 -4.55 2.08 -13.11
C ASN A 89 -5.88 2.80 -13.35
N GLN A 90 -6.99 2.07 -13.21
CA GLN A 90 -8.34 2.59 -13.31
C GLN A 90 -9.28 1.95 -12.28
N ILE A 91 -10.37 2.62 -11.93
CA ILE A 91 -11.48 1.96 -11.23
C ILE A 91 -12.26 1.17 -12.28
N GLY A 92 -12.16 -0.16 -12.24
CA GLY A 92 -12.84 -1.05 -13.18
C GLY A 92 -14.32 -1.25 -12.81
N THR A 93 -14.59 -1.51 -11.53
CA THR A 93 -15.96 -1.72 -11.04
C THR A 93 -16.22 -1.03 -9.71
N TYR A 94 -17.49 -0.67 -9.51
CA TYR A 94 -18.01 -0.08 -8.28
C TYR A 94 -19.43 -0.58 -8.05
N VAL A 95 -19.70 -1.10 -6.85
CA VAL A 95 -21.03 -1.56 -6.43
C VAL A 95 -21.38 -0.84 -5.16
N TYR A 96 -22.58 -0.31 -5.10
CA TYR A 96 -23.17 0.19 -3.87
C TYR A 96 -24.37 -0.67 -3.49
N ASP A 97 -24.36 -1.16 -2.25
CA ASP A 97 -25.44 -1.88 -1.60
C ASP A 97 -26.26 -0.89 -0.75
N GLU A 98 -27.51 -0.67 -1.14
CA GLU A 98 -28.41 0.27 -0.45
C GLU A 98 -28.97 -0.26 0.86
N ASP A 99 -29.10 -1.59 1.00
CA ASP A 99 -29.63 -2.22 2.20
C ASP A 99 -28.59 -2.20 3.32
N ALA A 100 -27.32 -2.43 2.98
CA ALA A 100 -26.20 -2.41 3.92
C ALA A 100 -25.59 -1.01 4.10
N VAL A 101 -25.86 -0.07 3.18
CA VAL A 101 -25.17 1.24 3.09
C VAL A 101 -23.66 1.03 2.99
N GLU A 102 -23.25 0.19 2.06
CA GLU A 102 -21.87 -0.25 1.85
C GLU A 102 -21.53 -0.17 0.36
N PHE A 103 -20.26 -0.01 0.04
CA PHE A 103 -19.75 -0.17 -1.32
C PHE A 103 -18.54 -1.08 -1.40
N ARG A 104 -18.38 -1.66 -2.60
CA ARG A 104 -17.17 -2.32 -3.09
C ARG A 104 -16.60 -1.51 -4.25
N LEU A 105 -15.29 -1.29 -4.23
CA LEU A 105 -14.54 -0.63 -5.29
C LEU A 105 -13.39 -1.54 -5.76
N CYS A 106 -13.23 -1.68 -7.07
CA CYS A 106 -12.13 -2.45 -7.66
C CYS A 106 -11.22 -1.54 -8.50
N VAL A 107 -9.92 -1.61 -8.25
CA VAL A 107 -8.89 -0.98 -9.09
C VAL A 107 -8.20 -2.05 -9.90
N GLU A 108 -8.00 -1.79 -11.18
CA GLU A 108 -7.27 -2.68 -12.10
C GLU A 108 -6.16 -1.94 -12.84
N ALA A 109 -5.11 -2.69 -13.16
CA ALA A 109 -3.99 -2.28 -13.99
C ALA A 109 -4.19 -2.77 -15.45
N PRO A 110 -3.49 -2.19 -16.45
CA PRO A 110 -3.64 -2.56 -17.87
C PRO A 110 -3.30 -4.02 -18.21
N GLY A 111 -2.60 -4.74 -17.31
CA GLY A 111 -2.31 -6.16 -17.41
C GLY A 111 -3.37 -7.09 -16.82
N GLY A 112 -4.46 -6.54 -16.28
CA GLY A 112 -5.54 -7.30 -15.64
C GLY A 112 -5.28 -7.66 -14.18
N ALA A 113 -4.17 -7.22 -13.57
CA ALA A 113 -4.00 -7.29 -12.12
C ALA A 113 -5.02 -6.35 -11.45
N TRP A 114 -5.66 -6.79 -10.38
CA TRP A 114 -6.68 -6.00 -9.69
C TRP A 114 -6.66 -6.19 -8.17
N ALA A 115 -7.26 -5.23 -7.48
CA ALA A 115 -7.51 -5.27 -6.04
C ALA A 115 -8.87 -4.64 -5.69
N THR A 116 -9.55 -5.17 -4.67
CA THR A 116 -10.83 -4.63 -4.18
C THR A 116 -10.73 -4.06 -2.76
N TYR A 117 -11.53 -3.04 -2.51
CA TYR A 117 -11.86 -2.55 -1.17
C TYR A 117 -13.36 -2.70 -0.90
N ASP A 118 -13.67 -3.29 0.23
CA ASP A 118 -15.03 -3.39 0.78
C ASP A 118 -15.14 -2.50 2.03
N THR A 119 -16.15 -1.64 2.07
CA THR A 119 -16.47 -0.83 3.27
C THR A 119 -17.00 -1.66 4.45
N ALA A 120 -17.49 -2.89 4.24
CA ALA A 120 -17.62 -3.88 5.30
C ALA A 120 -16.90 -5.18 4.93
N PRO A 121 -15.75 -5.38 5.58
CA PRO A 121 -15.44 -5.08 6.97
C PRO A 121 -14.44 -3.93 7.10
N MET A 122 -14.38 -3.01 6.12
CA MET A 122 -13.27 -2.06 5.90
C MET A 122 -11.95 -2.77 5.65
N SER A 123 -11.88 -3.59 4.59
CA SER A 123 -10.67 -4.33 4.24
C SER A 123 -10.37 -4.27 2.76
N VAL A 124 -9.08 -4.15 2.44
CA VAL A 124 -8.54 -4.56 1.14
C VAL A 124 -8.59 -6.07 1.11
N ARG A 125 -9.51 -6.63 0.33
CA ARG A 125 -10.01 -7.99 0.63
C ARG A 125 -9.57 -9.00 -0.40
N GLU A 126 -9.54 -8.62 -1.68
CA GLU A 126 -9.28 -9.54 -2.76
C GLU A 126 -8.33 -8.92 -3.77
N THR A 127 -7.38 -9.72 -4.23
CA THR A 127 -6.51 -9.41 -5.35
C THR A 127 -6.57 -10.55 -6.36
N GLY A 128 -6.28 -10.25 -7.61
CA GLY A 128 -6.28 -11.27 -8.65
C GLY A 128 -5.75 -10.78 -9.98
N GLU A 129 -5.95 -11.62 -10.98
CA GLU A 129 -5.57 -11.40 -12.38
C GLU A 129 -6.81 -11.61 -13.28
N GLY A 130 -6.78 -11.07 -14.50
CA GLY A 130 -7.87 -11.20 -15.47
C GLY A 130 -8.86 -10.04 -15.52
N GLY A 131 -8.62 -8.96 -14.77
CA GLY A 131 -9.47 -7.77 -14.68
C GLY A 131 -10.42 -7.80 -13.48
N CYS A 132 -10.97 -6.63 -13.15
CA CYS A 132 -11.95 -6.53 -12.07
C CYS A 132 -13.15 -7.46 -12.32
N PRO A 133 -13.66 -8.15 -11.29
CA PRO A 133 -14.83 -9.01 -11.46
C PRO A 133 -16.07 -8.19 -11.83
N ASP A 134 -16.83 -8.69 -12.81
CA ASP A 134 -18.21 -8.26 -13.04
C ASP A 134 -19.06 -8.66 -11.82
N VAL A 135 -19.86 -7.73 -11.36
CA VAL A 135 -20.56 -7.73 -10.07
C VAL A 135 -22.06 -7.60 -10.26
#